data_AF-A0A7S4W495-F1
#
_entry.id   AF-A0A7S4W495-F1
#
_cell.length_a   1.000
_cell.length_b   1.000
_cell.length_c   1.000
_cell.angle_alpha   90.00
_cell.angle_beta   90.00
_cell.angle_gamma   90.00
#
_symmetry.space_group_name_H-M   'P 1'
#
loop_
_entity.id
_entity.type
_entity.pdbx_description
1 polymer ?
#
loop_
_entity_poly.entity_id
_entity_poly.type
_entity_poly.pdbx_seq_one_letter_code
_entity_poly.pdbx_strand_id
1 'polypeptide(L)'
;KEYKLAQHLRYDNTKIKPYNEQVRTLTSKGFALWDVIQSCEREGSLDSAITKEIPNAIPTFCQKHPSVKRIVLANGGTSSTLFNKHFKHWWESGELKPGVNEHSAKVFRKFAKKTNNFECGEIEVICALGVSPAAASYTYEEKRDFWEKYCFGPGLQDHDVLNCGGEEEEDEGK
;
A
#
# COMPACT_ATOMS: atom_id res chain seq x y z
N LYS A 1 -12.89 7.50 -20.30
CA LYS A 1 -12.28 7.30 -21.64
C LYS A 1 -11.50 5.99 -21.58
N GLU A 2 -11.77 5.05 -22.49
CA GLU A 2 -10.97 3.82 -22.59
C GLU A 2 -9.49 4.16 -22.81
N TYR A 3 -8.62 3.45 -22.09
CA TYR A 3 -7.18 3.60 -22.19
C TYR A 3 -6.72 3.05 -23.55
N LYS A 4 -6.31 3.94 -24.46
CA LYS A 4 -5.86 3.59 -25.83
C LYS A 4 -4.41 3.05 -25.86
N LEU A 5 -4.09 2.15 -24.94
CA LEU A 5 -2.94 1.24 -25.02
C LEU A 5 -3.42 -0.18 -25.40
N ALA A 6 -4.63 -0.31 -25.95
CA ALA A 6 -5.25 -1.58 -26.37
C ALA A 6 -4.54 -2.27 -27.55
N GLN A 7 -3.31 -1.88 -27.88
CA GLN A 7 -2.47 -2.50 -28.89
C GLN A 7 -1.17 -3.13 -28.32
N HIS A 8 -0.95 -3.11 -27.01
CA HIS A 8 0.28 -3.67 -26.42
C HIS A 8 0.18 -5.18 -26.07
N LEU A 9 0.12 -5.98 -27.14
CA LEU A 9 0.89 -7.21 -27.46
C LEU A 9 1.06 -8.41 -26.50
N ARG A 10 0.70 -8.37 -25.20
CA ARG A 10 0.79 -9.58 -24.33
C ARG A 10 -0.52 -9.99 -23.66
N TYR A 11 -1.41 -9.04 -23.37
CA TYR A 11 -2.71 -9.31 -22.78
C TYR A 11 -3.73 -8.41 -23.45
N ASP A 12 -4.79 -8.99 -23.98
CA ASP A 12 -5.92 -8.24 -24.51
C ASP A 12 -6.78 -7.68 -23.35
N ASN A 13 -7.78 -6.86 -23.70
CA ASN A 13 -8.70 -6.29 -22.71
C ASN A 13 -9.55 -7.37 -22.01
N THR A 14 -9.55 -8.64 -22.46
CA THR A 14 -10.32 -9.71 -21.81
C THR A 14 -9.77 -10.08 -20.43
N LYS A 15 -8.49 -9.74 -20.16
CA LYS A 15 -7.86 -9.95 -18.85
C LYS A 15 -8.04 -8.79 -17.88
N ILE A 16 -8.55 -7.65 -18.34
CA ILE A 16 -8.80 -6.49 -17.47
C ILE A 16 -10.19 -6.63 -16.85
N LYS A 17 -10.22 -6.89 -15.54
CA LYS A 17 -11.48 -6.90 -14.78
C LYS A 17 -12.07 -5.49 -14.67
N PRO A 18 -13.39 -5.31 -14.67
CA PRO A 18 -14.01 -4.02 -14.32
C PRO A 18 -13.57 -3.54 -12.94
N TYR A 19 -13.49 -2.22 -12.73
CA TYR A 19 -13.00 -1.64 -11.46
C TYR A 19 -13.68 -2.22 -10.22
N ASN A 20 -15.01 -2.31 -10.23
CA ASN A 20 -15.77 -2.87 -9.10
C ASN A 20 -15.42 -4.34 -8.82
N GLU A 21 -15.08 -5.12 -9.85
CA GLU A 21 -14.63 -6.50 -9.68
C GLU A 21 -13.21 -6.57 -9.14
N GLN A 22 -12.32 -5.67 -9.57
CA GLN A 22 -10.98 -5.56 -8.99
C GLN A 22 -11.04 -5.22 -7.49
N VAL A 23 -11.85 -4.23 -7.11
CA VAL A 23 -12.05 -3.84 -5.70
C VAL A 23 -12.61 -5.00 -4.89
N ARG A 24 -13.64 -5.70 -5.40
CA ARG A 24 -14.19 -6.89 -4.73
C ARG A 24 -13.16 -8.00 -4.57
N THR A 25 -12.35 -8.24 -5.59
CA THR A 25 -11.30 -9.27 -5.55
C THR A 25 -10.30 -8.96 -4.44
N LEU A 26 -9.79 -7.73 -4.40
CA LEU A 26 -8.83 -7.28 -3.38
C LEU A 26 -9.44 -7.33 -1.97
N THR A 27 -10.63 -6.76 -1.78
CA THR A 27 -11.30 -6.72 -0.47
C THR A 27 -11.67 -8.10 0.06
N SER A 28 -12.06 -9.04 -0.82
CA SER A 28 -12.31 -10.44 -0.44
C SER A 28 -11.06 -11.21 0.02
N LYS A 29 -9.88 -10.64 -0.20
CA LYS A 29 -8.57 -11.19 0.18
C LYS A 29 -7.87 -10.37 1.26
N GLY A 30 -8.63 -9.57 2.02
CA GLY A 30 -8.10 -8.80 3.16
C GLY A 30 -7.36 -7.52 2.79
N PHE A 31 -7.41 -7.09 1.53
CA PHE A 31 -6.81 -5.82 1.11
C PHE A 31 -7.80 -4.66 1.22
N ALA A 32 -7.36 -3.56 1.82
CA ALA A 32 -8.07 -2.28 1.79
C ALA A 32 -7.39 -1.32 0.81
N LEU A 33 -8.19 -0.57 0.03
CA LEU A 33 -7.72 0.49 -0.84
C LEU A 33 -8.12 1.84 -0.27
N TRP A 34 -7.18 2.79 -0.23
CA TRP A 34 -7.41 4.08 0.37
C TRP A 34 -6.49 5.15 -0.24
N ASP A 35 -6.92 6.41 -0.17
CA ASP A 35 -6.09 7.57 -0.51
C ASP A 35 -5.45 8.19 0.73
N VAL A 36 -4.22 8.71 0.64
CA VAL A 36 -3.58 9.40 1.76
C VAL A 36 -4.37 10.68 2.14
N ILE A 37 -4.88 11.38 1.14
CA ILE A 37 -5.59 12.66 1.27
C ILE A 37 -7.08 12.42 1.04
N GLN A 38 -7.91 12.83 2.01
CA GLN A 38 -9.36 12.76 1.93
C GLN A 38 -9.94 13.83 1.00
N SER A 39 -9.42 15.04 1.12
CA SER A 39 -9.84 16.18 0.31
C SER A 39 -8.69 17.17 0.18
N CYS A 40 -8.65 17.86 -0.96
CA CYS A 40 -7.75 18.99 -1.16
C CYS A 40 -8.42 20.03 -2.05
N GLU A 41 -7.92 21.25 -1.99
CA GLU A 41 -8.22 22.28 -2.98
C GLU A 41 -7.13 22.24 -4.05
N ARG A 42 -7.52 22.18 -5.33
CA ARG A 42 -6.57 22.21 -6.44
C ARG A 42 -7.09 23.08 -7.57
N GLU A 43 -6.32 24.11 -7.92
CA GLU A 43 -6.50 24.87 -9.15
C GLU A 43 -5.69 24.24 -10.29
N GLY A 44 -6.37 23.75 -11.33
CA GLY A 44 -5.73 23.06 -12.45
C GLY A 44 -5.45 21.56 -12.19
N SER A 45 -4.60 20.95 -13.04
CA SER A 45 -4.31 19.50 -13.02
C SER A 45 -2.98 19.13 -12.37
N LEU A 46 -2.12 20.11 -12.04
CA LEU A 46 -0.79 19.87 -11.48
C LEU A 46 -0.84 19.58 -9.99
N ASP A 47 -0.09 18.57 -9.55
CA ASP A 47 0.02 18.21 -8.13
C ASP A 47 0.65 19.34 -7.28
N SER A 48 1.44 20.22 -7.89
CA SER A 48 2.02 21.40 -7.23
C SER A 48 0.99 22.46 -6.82
N ALA A 49 -0.25 22.38 -7.34
CA ALA A 49 -1.34 23.30 -7.02
C ALA A 49 -2.27 22.77 -5.91
N ILE A 50 -1.94 21.62 -5.32
CA ILE A 50 -2.69 21.04 -4.20
C ILE A 50 -2.43 21.88 -2.94
N THR A 51 -3.49 22.42 -2.36
CA THR A 51 -3.48 23.20 -1.13
C THR A 51 -4.58 22.72 -0.17
N LYS A 52 -4.47 23.09 1.11
CA LYS A 52 -5.43 22.69 2.17
C LYS A 52 -5.78 21.21 2.18
N GLU A 53 -4.77 20.36 2.01
CA GLU A 53 -4.93 18.92 2.06
C GLU A 53 -5.34 18.46 3.46
N ILE A 54 -6.42 17.68 3.52
CA ILE A 54 -6.92 17.03 4.73
C ILE A 54 -6.57 15.55 4.60
N PRO A 55 -5.70 14.99 5.47
CA PRO A 55 -5.36 13.58 5.42
C PRO A 55 -6.54 12.72 5.87
N ASN A 56 -6.63 11.51 5.32
CA ASN A 56 -7.55 10.51 5.84
C ASN A 56 -7.14 10.04 7.24
N ALA A 57 -8.10 9.56 8.04
CA ALA A 57 -7.86 9.03 9.38
C ALA A 57 -7.27 7.60 9.38
N ILE A 58 -6.18 7.39 8.65
CA ILE A 58 -5.51 6.09 8.49
C ILE A 58 -5.09 5.49 9.85
N PRO A 59 -4.51 6.24 10.80
CA PRO A 59 -4.18 5.69 12.12
C PRO A 59 -5.42 5.18 12.86
N THR A 60 -6.53 5.93 12.83
CA THR A 60 -7.79 5.49 13.44
C THR A 60 -8.35 4.24 12.79
N PHE A 61 -8.20 4.09 11.48
CA PHE A 61 -8.57 2.85 10.78
C PHE A 61 -7.71 1.68 11.27
N CYS A 62 -6.38 1.82 11.31
CA CYS A 62 -5.48 0.77 11.78
C CYS A 62 -5.74 0.39 13.26
N GLN A 63 -6.04 1.37 14.13
CA GLN A 63 -6.41 1.10 15.53
C GLN A 63 -7.71 0.29 15.66
N LYS A 64 -8.69 0.54 14.77
CA LYS A 64 -9.95 -0.22 14.72
C LYS A 64 -9.79 -1.60 14.08
N HIS A 65 -8.71 -1.81 13.34
CA HIS A 65 -8.40 -3.06 12.66
C HIS A 65 -6.97 -3.51 12.99
N PRO A 66 -6.72 -4.05 14.20
CA PRO A 66 -5.39 -4.50 14.62
C PRO A 66 -4.80 -5.62 13.76
N SER A 67 -5.61 -6.27 12.92
CA SER A 67 -5.13 -7.23 11.91
C SER A 67 -4.36 -6.58 10.76
N VAL A 68 -4.38 -5.25 10.63
CA VAL A 68 -3.60 -4.53 9.62
C VAL A 68 -2.12 -4.57 10.00
N LYS A 69 -1.35 -5.34 9.24
CA LYS A 69 0.10 -5.46 9.45
C LYS A 69 0.93 -4.59 8.50
N ARG A 70 0.32 -4.06 7.43
CA ARG A 70 1.07 -3.42 6.34
C ARG A 70 0.31 -2.28 5.68
N ILE A 71 1.03 -1.20 5.39
CA ILE A 71 0.58 -0.06 4.57
C ILE A 71 1.46 0.01 3.33
N VAL A 72 0.86 -0.05 2.15
CA VAL A 72 1.57 0.03 0.87
C VAL A 72 1.27 1.35 0.17
N LEU A 73 2.28 2.20 0.05
CA LEU A 73 2.18 3.51 -0.59
C LEU A 73 2.33 3.34 -2.11
N ALA A 74 1.19 3.10 -2.76
CA ALA A 74 1.08 2.67 -4.16
C ALA A 74 1.61 3.67 -5.21
N ASN A 75 1.58 4.97 -4.89
CA ASN A 75 2.03 6.04 -5.79
C ASN A 75 3.52 6.38 -5.61
N GLY A 76 4.26 5.52 -4.91
CA GLY A 76 5.69 5.67 -4.66
C GLY A 76 6.03 6.94 -3.89
N GLY A 77 6.93 7.76 -4.46
CA GLY A 77 7.49 8.94 -3.80
C GLY A 77 6.46 10.00 -3.40
N THR A 78 5.41 10.20 -4.19
CA THR A 78 4.37 11.20 -3.91
C THR A 78 3.57 10.80 -2.67
N SER A 79 3.02 9.59 -2.64
CA SER A 79 2.30 9.07 -1.47
C SER A 79 3.21 8.98 -0.25
N SER A 80 4.50 8.64 -0.43
CA SER A 80 5.48 8.60 0.68
C SER A 80 5.74 9.97 1.30
N THR A 81 5.83 11.00 0.47
CA THR A 81 6.04 12.38 0.94
C THR A 81 4.81 12.89 1.69
N LEU A 82 3.60 12.69 1.14
CA LEU A 82 2.35 13.07 1.78
C LEU A 82 2.12 12.31 3.09
N PHE A 83 2.36 11.00 3.08
CA PHE A 83 2.22 10.17 4.28
C PHE A 83 3.17 10.65 5.39
N ASN A 84 4.44 10.90 5.07
CA ASN A 84 5.38 11.42 6.06
C ASN A 84 5.01 12.84 6.54
N LYS A 85 4.48 13.70 5.66
CA LYS A 85 4.03 15.06 6.03
C LYS A 85 2.93 15.02 7.09
N HIS A 86 1.93 14.15 6.93
CA HIS A 86 0.76 14.11 7.81
C HIS A 86 0.88 13.15 8.99
N PHE A 87 1.60 12.05 8.83
CA PHE A 87 1.71 10.99 9.85
C PHE A 87 3.11 10.89 10.45
N LYS A 88 3.87 11.98 10.46
CA LYS A 88 5.20 12.05 11.09
C LYS A 88 5.20 11.58 12.55
N HIS A 89 4.19 12.01 13.32
CA HIS A 89 4.03 11.64 14.72
C HIS A 89 3.92 10.12 14.91
N TRP A 90 3.35 9.41 13.92
CA TRP A 90 3.20 7.96 13.97
C TRP A 90 4.55 7.26 13.80
N TRP A 91 5.44 7.80 12.96
CA TRP A 91 6.84 7.35 12.91
C TRP A 91 7.60 7.62 14.21
N GLU A 92 7.36 8.78 14.84
CA GLU A 92 8.03 9.17 16.09
C GLU A 92 7.51 8.36 17.30
N SER A 93 6.29 7.84 17.25
CA SER A 93 5.72 6.94 18.27
C SER A 93 6.35 5.54 18.29
N GLY A 94 6.96 5.11 17.18
CA GLY A 94 7.52 3.77 17.00
C GLY A 94 6.52 2.68 16.60
N GLU A 95 5.25 3.03 16.34
CA GLU A 95 4.23 2.08 15.86
C GLU A 95 4.49 1.61 14.42
N LEU A 96 5.22 2.39 13.63
CA LEU A 96 5.55 2.10 12.24
C LEU A 96 7.00 1.61 12.08
N LYS A 97 7.21 0.63 11.19
CA LYS A 97 8.54 0.25 10.71
C LYS A 97 8.64 0.35 9.19
N PRO A 98 9.78 0.82 8.65
CA PRO A 98 9.97 0.86 7.20
C PRO A 98 10.12 -0.56 6.65
N GLY A 99 9.60 -0.78 5.44
CA GLY A 99 9.79 -2.02 4.71
C GLY A 99 11.26 -2.36 4.49
N VAL A 100 11.59 -3.65 4.58
CA VAL A 100 12.97 -4.15 4.45
C VAL A 100 13.56 -4.04 3.04
N ASN A 101 12.75 -3.71 2.03
CA ASN A 101 13.23 -3.58 0.65
C ASN A 101 14.06 -2.31 0.44
N GLU A 102 15.04 -2.38 -0.46
CA GLU A 102 16.00 -1.29 -0.72
C GLU A 102 15.31 0.02 -1.08
N HIS A 103 14.23 -0.04 -1.88
CA HIS A 103 13.50 1.15 -2.31
C HIS A 103 12.86 1.88 -1.13
N SER A 104 12.16 1.14 -0.26
CA SER A 104 11.54 1.67 0.96
C SER A 104 12.59 2.19 1.93
N ALA A 105 13.66 1.42 2.17
CA ALA A 105 14.76 1.84 3.03
C ALA A 105 15.38 3.17 2.55
N LYS A 106 15.61 3.33 1.25
CA LYS A 106 16.15 4.57 0.66
C LYS A 106 15.21 5.76 0.82
N VAL A 107 13.91 5.56 0.63
CA VAL A 107 12.90 6.62 0.77
C VAL A 107 12.76 7.03 2.24
N PHE A 108 12.54 6.07 3.14
CA PHE A 108 12.30 6.36 4.55
C PHE A 108 13.57 6.78 5.31
N ARG A 109 14.78 6.45 4.83
CA ARG A 109 16.02 6.99 5.38
C ARG A 109 16.07 8.52 5.34
N LYS A 110 15.43 9.16 4.35
CA LYS A 110 15.35 10.62 4.26
C LYS A 110 14.42 11.22 5.32
N PHE A 111 13.55 10.41 5.90
CA PHE A 111 12.53 10.82 6.87
C PHE A 111 12.86 10.37 8.30
N ALA A 112 13.73 9.37 8.45
CA ALA A 112 14.21 8.87 9.72
C ALA A 112 15.07 9.92 10.46
N LYS A 113 14.67 10.28 11.68
CA LYS A 113 15.51 11.01 12.63
C LYS A 113 16.17 10.03 13.61
N LYS A 114 17.19 10.49 14.35
CA LYS A 114 17.84 9.74 15.45
C LYS A 114 16.87 9.23 16.52
N THR A 115 15.69 9.84 16.64
CA THR A 115 14.67 9.52 17.64
C THR A 115 13.66 8.47 17.19
N ASN A 116 13.72 8.02 15.94
CA ASN A 116 12.79 7.02 15.45
C ASN A 116 13.18 5.64 15.99
N ASN A 117 12.36 5.07 16.87
CA ASN A 117 12.52 3.70 17.32
C ASN A 117 11.70 2.77 16.42
N PHE A 118 12.35 2.05 15.52
CA PHE A 118 11.69 1.14 14.59
C PHE A 118 11.64 -0.32 15.07
N GLU A 119 12.28 -0.64 16.21
CA GLU A 119 12.45 -2.03 16.67
C GLU A 119 11.13 -2.68 17.10
N CYS A 120 10.14 -1.89 17.52
CA CYS A 120 8.84 -2.38 17.99
C CYS A 120 7.67 -2.11 17.02
N GLY A 121 7.94 -1.64 15.80
CA GLY A 121 6.88 -1.28 14.86
C GLY A 121 6.00 -2.47 14.48
N GLU A 122 4.71 -2.40 14.77
CA GLU A 122 3.74 -3.44 14.44
C GLU A 122 3.34 -3.37 12.96
N ILE A 123 3.24 -2.16 12.41
CA ILE A 123 2.81 -1.92 11.03
C ILE A 123 4.01 -1.63 10.13
N GLU A 124 4.20 -2.48 9.13
CA GLU A 124 5.20 -2.28 8.08
C GLU A 124 4.70 -1.29 7.03
N VAL A 125 5.52 -0.29 6.67
CA VAL A 125 5.19 0.66 5.60
C VAL A 125 6.10 0.45 4.40
N ILE A 126 5.51 0.16 3.25
CA ILE A 126 6.20 -0.08 1.97
C ILE A 126 6.02 1.14 1.07
N CYS A 127 7.12 1.72 0.58
CA CYS A 127 7.07 2.61 -0.58
C CYS A 127 7.10 1.75 -1.84
N ALA A 128 5.97 1.66 -2.55
CA ALA A 128 5.88 0.79 -3.72
C ALA A 128 6.44 1.45 -4.98
N LEU A 129 6.86 0.62 -5.94
CA LEU A 129 7.11 1.10 -7.30
C LEU A 129 5.77 1.52 -7.92
N GLY A 130 5.68 2.79 -8.29
CA GLY A 130 4.46 3.37 -8.86
C GLY A 130 4.01 2.62 -10.11
N VAL A 131 2.76 2.16 -10.13
CA VAL A 131 2.15 1.44 -11.27
C VAL A 131 1.77 2.36 -12.43
N SER A 132 1.92 3.68 -12.27
CA SER A 132 1.69 4.65 -13.34
C SER A 132 2.69 4.48 -14.49
N PRO A 133 2.26 4.61 -15.76
CA PRO A 133 3.17 4.69 -16.91
C PRO A 133 4.17 5.85 -16.80
N ALA A 134 3.84 6.92 -16.08
CA ALA A 134 4.73 8.06 -15.86
C ALA A 134 5.97 7.70 -15.00
N ALA A 135 5.89 6.63 -14.21
CA ALA A 135 7.03 6.08 -13.49
C ALA A 135 7.86 5.17 -14.43
N ALA A 136 8.50 5.78 -15.44
CA ALA A 136 9.18 5.07 -16.53
C ALA A 136 10.55 4.48 -16.16
N SER A 137 11.03 4.73 -14.94
CA SER A 137 12.32 4.20 -14.44
C SER A 137 12.31 2.70 -14.18
N TYR A 138 11.15 2.06 -14.23
CA TYR A 138 10.98 0.62 -14.00
C TYR A 138 10.10 0.02 -15.08
N THR A 139 10.49 -1.15 -15.57
CA THR A 139 9.70 -1.99 -16.45
C THR A 139 8.42 -2.49 -15.77
N TYR A 140 7.44 -2.96 -16.55
CA TYR A 140 6.23 -3.54 -15.99
C TYR A 140 6.53 -4.83 -15.22
N GLU A 141 7.49 -5.62 -15.69
CA GLU A 141 7.95 -6.84 -15.03
C GLU A 141 8.55 -6.54 -13.65
N GLU A 142 9.43 -5.54 -13.55
CA GLU A 142 10.01 -5.14 -12.26
C GLU A 142 8.94 -4.61 -11.28
N LYS A 143 7.96 -3.84 -11.78
CA LYS A 143 6.83 -3.39 -10.97
C LYS A 143 6.00 -4.59 -10.50
N ARG A 144 5.62 -5.49 -11.39
CA ARG A 144 4.85 -6.70 -11.06
C ARG A 144 5.57 -7.52 -9.98
N ASP A 145 6.84 -7.82 -10.19
CA ASP A 145 7.62 -8.68 -9.29
C ASP A 145 7.83 -8.01 -7.92
N PHE A 146 7.99 -6.69 -7.90
CA PHE A 146 8.00 -5.92 -6.65
C PHE A 146 6.68 -6.07 -5.88
N TRP A 147 5.54 -5.86 -6.56
CA TRP A 147 4.23 -5.90 -5.93
C TRP A 147 3.88 -7.31 -5.44
N GLU A 148 4.23 -8.34 -6.19
CA GLU A 148 4.06 -9.72 -5.76
C GLU A 148 4.89 -10.00 -4.50
N LYS A 149 6.16 -9.63 -4.50
CA LYS A 149 7.08 -9.92 -3.40
C LYS A 149 6.78 -9.17 -2.10
N TYR A 150 6.35 -7.92 -2.18
CA TYR A 150 6.26 -7.02 -1.01
C TYR A 150 4.84 -6.56 -0.66
N CYS A 151 3.84 -6.86 -1.49
CA CYS A 151 2.44 -6.51 -1.23
C CYS A 151 1.55 -7.75 -1.26
N PHE A 152 1.37 -8.36 -2.44
CA PHE A 152 0.35 -9.40 -2.62
C PHE A 152 0.72 -10.72 -1.94
N GLY A 153 1.94 -11.23 -2.15
CA GLY A 153 2.39 -12.49 -1.55
C GLY A 153 2.30 -12.47 -0.02
N PRO A 154 2.97 -11.54 0.68
CA PRO A 154 2.85 -11.42 2.12
C PRO A 154 1.43 -11.13 2.61
N GLY A 155 0.68 -10.27 1.90
CA GLY A 155 -0.70 -9.94 2.28
C GLY A 155 -1.66 -11.14 2.18
N LEU A 156 -1.49 -12.00 1.17
CA LEU A 156 -2.25 -13.24 1.03
C LEU A 156 -1.87 -14.26 2.11
N GLN A 157 -0.59 -14.38 2.46
CA GLN A 157 -0.15 -15.21 3.58
C GLN A 157 -0.77 -14.73 4.90
N ASP A 158 -0.76 -13.41 5.15
CA ASP A 158 -1.40 -12.82 6.32
C ASP A 158 -2.91 -13.09 6.35
N HIS A 159 -3.59 -12.97 5.21
CA HIS A 159 -5.00 -13.28 5.05
C HIS A 159 -5.30 -14.76 5.34
N ASP A 160 -4.50 -15.68 4.81
CA ASP A 160 -4.73 -17.11 4.98
C ASP A 160 -4.48 -17.53 6.43
N VAL A 161 -3.45 -17.01 7.10
CA VAL A 161 -3.22 -17.25 8.54
C VAL A 161 -4.41 -16.77 9.39
N LEU A 162 -4.97 -15.61 9.08
CA LEU A 162 -6.10 -15.05 9.84
C LEU A 162 -7.42 -15.82 9.64
N ASN A 163 -7.59 -16.50 8.50
CA ASN A 163 -8.83 -17.21 8.17
C ASN A 163 -8.75 -18.74 8.32
N CYS A 164 -7.55 -19.34 8.21
CA CYS A 164 -7.35 -20.79 8.34
C CYS A 164 -6.95 -21.23 9.75
N GLY A 165 -6.54 -20.32 10.64
CA GLY A 165 -6.19 -20.63 12.03
C GLY A 165 -7.38 -21.00 12.95
N GLY A 166 -8.53 -21.36 12.38
CA GLY A 166 -9.74 -21.80 13.08
C GLY A 166 -10.18 -23.22 12.76
N GLU A 167 -9.38 -24.00 12.01
CA GLU A 167 -9.67 -25.40 11.66
C GLU A 167 -8.62 -26.37 12.26
N GLU A 168 -8.49 -26.41 13.58
CA GLU A 168 -7.82 -27.47 14.38
C GLU A 168 -8.56 -27.49 15.74
N GLU A 169 -9.15 -28.53 16.34
CA GLU A 169 -9.26 -29.98 16.16
C GLU A 169 -10.69 -30.40 16.64
N GLU A 170 -11.49 -31.08 15.82
CA GLU A 170 -12.56 -31.95 16.37
C GLU A 170 -11.90 -33.29 16.71
N ASP A 171 -11.62 -33.44 18.00
CA ASP A 171 -11.18 -34.64 18.70
C ASP A 171 -12.02 -35.86 18.27
N GLU A 172 -11.43 -36.77 17.48
CA GLU A 172 -11.97 -38.13 17.25
C GLU A 172 -11.79 -38.95 18.54
N GLY A 173 -12.61 -38.64 19.54
CA GLY A 173 -12.88 -39.52 20.67
C GLY A 173 -13.95 -40.54 20.33
N LYS A 174 -13.55 -41.71 19.84
CA LYS A 174 -14.33 -42.96 19.93
C LYS A 174 -13.44 -44.15 20.27
#